data_AF-A0A2T3A3C3-F1
#
_entry.id   AF-A0A2T3A3C3-F1
#
_cell.length_a   1.000
_cell.length_b   1.000
_cell.length_c   1.000
_cell.angle_alpha   90.00
_cell.angle_beta   90.00
_cell.angle_gamma   90.00
#
_symmetry.space_group_name_H-M   'P 1'
#
loop_
_entity.id
_entity.type
_entity.pdbx_description
1 polymer ?
#
loop_
_entity_poly.entity_id
_entity_poly.type
_entity_poly.pdbx_seq_one_letter_code
_entity_poly.pdbx_strand_id
1 'polypeptide(L)'
;MPLLTVERMVFVGLGAAVATIVFTMRTMLTQVRDEAEIKQQQPTTQYITQDTEDSLKVSTLHTLLSHYNFAIHEIASKIVLERAVNDAETLDHLLWGITRPDYEERMKYLRTLACLTDAQNMSKFNSPRAYAAFVRSLEHCITDRAPLDKLDDKDFDEYGLRDMGEKICLMFIAQLMQKYGPEQAIQAGLVEKWLAKQNWGDTSDERTHNFFQYLYKTNRIVDIIHRIQLCPIGQRALAKAGLIPKSLAEDFQVYTTVHVETEIIDNDRAEPTPRHREQSPEEQRLRHRHREAMVLNDGTRPFGRSDIIEREHDSPP
;
A
#
# COMPACT_ATOMS: atom_id res chain seq x y z
N MET A 1 -18.92 -95.78 7.15
CA MET A 1 -18.48 -94.37 7.09
C MET A 1 -19.62 -93.45 6.62
N PRO A 2 -20.50 -92.92 7.52
CA PRO A 2 -21.37 -91.78 7.14
C PRO A 2 -21.38 -90.62 8.15
N LEU A 3 -20.71 -90.73 9.31
CA LEU A 3 -20.76 -89.73 10.38
C LEU A 3 -19.90 -88.47 10.11
N LEU A 4 -18.79 -88.62 9.39
CA LEU A 4 -17.85 -87.51 9.10
C LEU A 4 -18.41 -86.47 8.11
N THR A 5 -19.39 -86.82 7.29
CA THR A 5 -20.00 -85.93 6.29
C THR A 5 -21.06 -85.01 6.91
N VAL A 6 -21.82 -85.50 7.90
CA VAL A 6 -22.86 -84.73 8.58
C VAL A 6 -22.23 -83.66 9.49
N GLU A 7 -21.19 -84.03 10.24
CA GLU A 7 -20.48 -83.11 11.12
C GLU A 7 -19.85 -81.94 10.34
N ARG A 8 -19.24 -82.21 9.19
CA ARG A 8 -18.70 -81.17 8.30
C ARG A 8 -19.79 -80.27 7.72
N MET A 9 -20.97 -80.81 7.38
CA MET A 9 -22.10 -79.99 6.93
C MET A 9 -22.62 -79.05 8.02
N VAL A 10 -22.66 -79.50 9.28
CA VAL A 10 -23.06 -78.65 10.42
C VAL A 10 -22.05 -77.53 10.64
N PHE A 11 -20.74 -77.81 10.58
CA PHE A 11 -19.72 -76.77 10.71
C PHE A 11 -19.74 -75.76 9.57
N VAL A 12 -19.98 -76.20 8.33
CA VAL A 12 -20.13 -75.30 7.18
C VAL A 12 -21.39 -74.44 7.31
N GLY A 13 -22.52 -75.02 7.73
CA GLY A 13 -23.75 -74.28 7.96
C GLY A 13 -23.63 -73.25 9.08
N LEU A 14 -22.96 -73.59 10.18
CA LEU A 14 -22.68 -72.68 11.28
C LEU A 14 -21.74 -71.55 10.85
N GLY A 15 -20.68 -71.86 10.10
CA GLY A 15 -19.77 -70.87 9.54
C GLY A 15 -20.47 -69.87 8.61
N ALA A 16 -21.37 -70.37 7.75
CA ALA A 16 -22.18 -69.52 6.88
C ALA A 16 -23.14 -68.62 7.67
N ALA A 17 -23.79 -69.15 8.72
CA ALA A 17 -24.69 -68.36 9.56
C ALA A 17 -23.95 -67.23 10.29
N VAL A 18 -22.78 -67.52 10.86
CA VAL A 18 -21.96 -66.51 11.55
C VAL A 18 -21.47 -65.44 10.58
N ALA A 19 -21.00 -65.83 9.39
CA ALA A 19 -20.57 -64.87 8.38
C ALA A 19 -21.70 -63.93 7.95
N THR A 20 -22.92 -64.47 7.79
CA THR A 20 -24.11 -63.68 7.45
C THR A 20 -24.45 -62.68 8.55
N ILE A 21 -24.40 -63.09 9.83
CA ILE A 21 -24.69 -62.20 10.97
C ILE A 21 -23.65 -61.08 11.09
N VAL A 22 -22.36 -61.40 10.92
CA VAL A 22 -21.30 -60.39 10.99
C VAL A 22 -21.43 -59.40 9.82
N PHE A 23 -21.76 -59.89 8.63
CA PHE A 23 -21.96 -59.04 7.47
C PHE A 23 -23.14 -58.09 7.65
N THR A 24 -24.30 -58.59 8.10
CA THR A 24 -25.50 -57.77 8.30
C THR A 24 -25.29 -56.74 9.40
N MET A 25 -24.64 -57.12 10.50
CA MET A 25 -24.32 -56.20 11.60
C MET A 25 -23.37 -55.10 11.15
N ARG A 26 -22.36 -55.45 10.32
CA ARG A 26 -21.44 -54.46 9.75
C ARG A 26 -22.17 -53.48 8.82
N THR A 27 -23.06 -53.96 7.96
CA THR A 27 -23.81 -53.10 7.04
C THR A 27 -24.77 -52.15 7.77
N MET A 28 -25.43 -52.63 8.83
CA MET A 28 -26.30 -51.79 9.65
C MET A 28 -25.51 -50.70 10.39
N LEU A 29 -24.37 -51.06 10.98
CA LEU A 29 -23.53 -50.10 11.68
C LEU A 29 -22.95 -49.04 10.73
N THR A 30 -22.60 -49.40 9.50
CA THR A 30 -22.16 -48.42 8.51
C THR A 30 -23.29 -47.48 8.09
N GLN A 31 -24.51 -47.98 7.90
CA GLN A 31 -25.66 -47.12 7.59
C GLN A 31 -25.96 -46.14 8.73
N VAL A 32 -26.00 -46.62 9.98
CA VAL A 32 -26.24 -45.74 11.13
C VAL A 32 -25.13 -44.72 11.33
N ARG A 33 -23.87 -45.10 11.10
CA ARG A 33 -22.74 -44.18 11.14
C ARG A 33 -22.89 -43.08 10.08
N ASP A 34 -23.21 -43.47 8.85
CA ASP A 34 -23.28 -42.54 7.72
C ASP A 34 -24.52 -41.60 7.85
N GLU A 35 -25.60 -42.07 8.47
CA GLU A 35 -26.78 -41.24 8.80
C GLU A 35 -26.56 -40.33 10.02
N ALA A 36 -25.71 -40.75 10.97
CA ALA A 36 -25.39 -39.98 12.18
C ALA A 36 -24.21 -39.00 11.98
N GLU A 37 -23.53 -39.04 10.84
CA GLU A 37 -22.46 -38.11 10.52
C GLU A 37 -23.04 -36.71 10.23
N ILE A 38 -23.11 -35.89 11.27
CA ILE A 38 -23.46 -34.47 11.18
C ILE A 38 -22.36 -33.78 10.38
N LYS A 39 -22.55 -33.65 9.07
CA LYS A 39 -21.69 -32.81 8.23
C LYS A 39 -21.80 -31.38 8.75
N GLN A 40 -20.80 -30.92 9.49
CA GLN A 40 -20.65 -29.50 9.82
C GLN A 40 -20.75 -28.74 8.50
N GLN A 41 -21.80 -27.94 8.34
CA GLN A 41 -21.91 -27.05 7.18
C GLN A 41 -20.67 -26.17 7.21
N GLN A 42 -19.76 -26.38 6.25
CA GLN A 42 -18.66 -25.46 6.04
C GLN A 42 -19.30 -24.07 5.90
N PRO A 43 -18.92 -23.09 6.74
CA PRO A 43 -19.50 -21.76 6.61
C PRO A 43 -19.24 -21.32 5.17
N THR A 44 -20.32 -21.01 4.46
CA THR A 44 -20.23 -20.42 3.12
C THR A 44 -19.26 -19.26 3.24
N THR A 45 -18.28 -19.21 2.33
CA THR A 45 -17.32 -18.12 2.23
C THR A 45 -18.09 -16.83 1.94
N GLN A 46 -18.58 -16.18 2.99
CA GLN A 46 -19.10 -14.84 2.90
C GLN A 46 -17.91 -13.95 2.63
N TYR A 47 -17.89 -13.37 1.44
CA TYR A 47 -16.94 -12.33 1.10
C TYR A 47 -17.17 -11.18 2.09
N ILE A 48 -16.13 -10.84 2.84
CA ILE A 48 -16.09 -9.64 3.69
C ILE A 48 -16.23 -8.46 2.72
N THR A 49 -17.40 -7.84 2.69
CA THR A 49 -17.64 -6.60 1.94
C THR A 49 -17.24 -5.40 2.80
N GLN A 50 -17.00 -4.25 2.18
CA GLN A 50 -16.69 -3.02 2.92
C GLN A 50 -17.76 -2.70 3.99
N ASP A 51 -19.04 -2.96 3.71
CA ASP A 51 -20.12 -2.82 4.67
C ASP A 51 -19.92 -3.68 5.94
N THR A 52 -19.33 -4.88 5.80
CA THR A 52 -19.03 -5.75 6.95
C THR A 52 -17.85 -5.24 7.78
N GLU A 53 -16.87 -4.59 7.14
CA GLU A 53 -15.75 -3.95 7.84
C GLU A 53 -16.19 -2.69 8.58
N ASP A 54 -17.04 -1.88 7.96
CA ASP A 54 -17.63 -0.68 8.54
C ASP A 54 -18.57 -1.01 9.72
N SER A 55 -19.25 -2.16 9.65
CA SER A 55 -20.12 -2.68 10.71
C SER A 55 -19.38 -3.12 11.98
N LEU A 56 -18.05 -3.29 11.93
CA LEU A 56 -17.26 -3.62 13.11
C LEU A 56 -17.31 -2.47 14.13
N LYS A 57 -17.66 -2.80 15.37
CA LYS A 57 -17.65 -1.83 16.47
C LYS A 57 -16.22 -1.34 16.73
N VAL A 58 -16.07 -0.06 17.05
CA VAL A 58 -14.77 0.57 17.38
C VAL A 58 -14.08 -0.15 18.55
N SER A 59 -14.85 -0.61 19.55
CA SER A 59 -14.32 -1.40 20.67
C SER A 59 -13.72 -2.74 20.23
N THR A 60 -14.31 -3.38 19.21
CA THR A 60 -13.80 -4.62 18.62
C THR A 60 -12.50 -4.35 17.89
N LEU A 61 -12.44 -3.30 17.07
CA LEU A 61 -11.21 -2.88 16.38
C LEU A 61 -10.09 -2.55 17.37
N HIS A 62 -10.39 -1.86 18.47
CA HIS A 62 -9.40 -1.59 19.52
C HIS A 62 -8.81 -2.87 20.12
N THR A 63 -9.66 -3.89 20.32
CA THR A 63 -9.22 -5.20 20.83
C THR A 63 -8.35 -5.92 19.80
N LEU A 64 -8.73 -5.89 18.52
CA LEU A 64 -7.97 -6.51 17.44
C LEU A 64 -6.62 -5.80 17.19
N LEU A 65 -6.58 -4.48 17.31
CA LEU A 65 -5.34 -3.70 17.27
C LEU A 65 -4.42 -3.97 18.46
N SER A 66 -4.95 -4.44 19.58
CA SER A 66 -4.14 -4.82 20.76
C SER A 66 -3.73 -6.30 20.74
N HIS A 67 -4.10 -7.04 19.69
CA HIS A 67 -3.91 -8.48 19.63
C HIS A 67 -2.45 -8.84 19.35
N TYR A 68 -1.90 -9.80 20.10
CA TYR A 68 -0.49 -10.23 19.99
C TYR A 68 -0.15 -10.85 18.63
N ASN A 69 -1.14 -11.44 17.96
CA ASN A 69 -0.98 -11.97 16.61
C ASN A 69 -0.86 -10.82 15.60
N PHE A 70 0.35 -10.67 15.05
CA PHE A 70 0.69 -9.64 14.07
C PHE A 70 -0.26 -9.62 12.86
N ALA A 71 -0.69 -10.78 12.35
CA ALA A 71 -1.59 -10.82 11.20
C ALA A 71 -2.96 -10.21 11.52
N ILE A 72 -3.48 -10.44 12.73
CA ILE A 72 -4.76 -9.87 13.19
C ILE A 72 -4.60 -8.36 13.39
N HIS A 73 -3.51 -7.93 14.02
CA HIS A 73 -3.18 -6.52 14.20
C HIS A 73 -3.07 -5.79 12.84
N GLU A 74 -2.38 -6.38 11.87
CA GLU A 74 -2.19 -5.81 10.53
C GLU A 74 -3.53 -5.64 9.80
N ILE A 75 -4.39 -6.67 9.80
CA ILE A 75 -5.72 -6.60 9.18
C ILE A 75 -6.57 -5.53 9.87
N ALA A 76 -6.59 -5.51 11.21
CA ALA A 76 -7.33 -4.49 11.95
C ALA A 76 -6.83 -3.07 11.67
N SER A 77 -5.51 -2.90 11.47
CA SER A 77 -4.91 -1.63 11.08
C SER A 77 -5.38 -1.20 9.69
N LYS A 78 -5.39 -2.13 8.71
CA LYS A 78 -5.90 -1.85 7.36
C LYS A 78 -7.36 -1.44 7.37
N ILE A 79 -8.22 -2.17 8.08
CA ILE A 79 -9.65 -1.84 8.22
C ILE A 79 -9.83 -0.42 8.79
N VAL A 80 -9.09 -0.07 9.86
CA VAL A 80 -9.17 1.27 10.46
C VAL A 80 -8.70 2.35 9.48
N LEU A 81 -7.61 2.09 8.75
CA LEU A 81 -7.09 3.02 7.75
C LEU A 81 -8.09 3.20 6.59
N GLU A 82 -8.65 2.13 6.05
CA GLU A 82 -9.64 2.19 4.96
C GLU A 82 -10.91 2.93 5.40
N ARG A 83 -11.39 2.70 6.62
CA ARG A 83 -12.49 3.48 7.22
C ARG A 83 -12.16 4.97 7.28
N ALA A 84 -10.97 5.30 7.76
CA ALA A 84 -10.53 6.69 7.90
C ALA A 84 -10.36 7.40 6.55
N VAL A 85 -9.95 6.69 5.48
CA VAL A 85 -9.88 7.27 4.12
C VAL A 85 -11.27 7.56 3.55
N ASN A 86 -12.25 6.70 3.86
CA ASN A 86 -13.60 6.83 3.31
C ASN A 86 -14.47 7.85 4.06
N ASP A 87 -14.12 8.17 5.31
CA ASP A 87 -14.75 9.26 6.06
C ASP A 87 -14.15 10.63 5.73
N ALA A 88 -14.96 11.50 5.13
CA ALA A 88 -14.54 12.84 4.73
C ALA A 88 -14.18 13.73 5.93
N GLU A 89 -14.87 13.58 7.07
CA GLU A 89 -14.63 14.40 8.26
C GLU A 89 -13.27 14.05 8.88
N THR A 90 -12.96 12.74 8.99
CA THR A 90 -11.64 12.27 9.42
C THR A 90 -10.54 12.77 8.49
N LEU A 91 -10.71 12.64 7.16
CA LEU A 91 -9.72 13.14 6.20
C LEU A 91 -9.49 14.65 6.35
N ASP A 92 -10.55 15.44 6.49
CA ASP A 92 -10.46 16.89 6.71
C ASP A 92 -9.78 17.24 8.03
N HIS A 93 -10.02 16.46 9.09
CA HIS A 93 -9.34 16.63 10.37
C HIS A 93 -7.84 16.34 10.25
N LEU A 94 -7.45 15.28 9.53
CA LEU A 94 -6.05 14.95 9.29
C LEU A 94 -5.35 16.01 8.46
N LEU A 95 -6.00 16.50 7.39
CA LEU A 95 -5.47 17.59 6.56
C LEU A 95 -5.36 18.90 7.34
N TRP A 96 -6.30 19.20 8.23
CA TRP A 96 -6.18 20.33 9.14
C TRP A 96 -5.01 20.16 10.11
N GLY A 97 -4.84 18.95 10.65
CA GLY A 97 -3.76 18.60 11.58
C GLY A 97 -2.36 18.84 11.01
N ILE A 98 -2.17 18.64 9.70
CA ILE A 98 -0.86 18.93 9.08
C ILE A 98 -0.57 20.43 8.90
N THR A 99 -1.57 21.29 9.06
CA THR A 99 -1.39 22.76 8.99
C THR A 99 -0.96 23.37 10.33
N ARG A 100 -0.84 22.55 11.38
CA ARG A 100 -0.48 22.99 12.72
C ARG A 100 1.01 23.37 12.80
N PRO A 101 1.36 24.43 13.55
CA PRO A 101 2.74 24.87 13.66
C PRO A 101 3.59 23.93 14.52
N ASP A 102 3.00 23.24 15.49
CA ASP A 102 3.72 22.29 16.35
C ASP A 102 4.24 21.10 15.52
N TYR A 103 5.54 20.84 15.62
CA TYR A 103 6.22 19.84 14.80
C TYR A 103 5.73 18.41 15.11
N GLU A 104 5.64 18.06 16.39
CA GLU A 104 5.27 16.70 16.81
C GLU A 104 3.81 16.40 16.48
N GLU A 105 2.91 17.36 16.74
CA GLU A 105 1.51 17.29 16.34
C GLU A 105 1.40 17.09 14.83
N ARG A 106 2.03 17.95 14.03
CA ARG A 106 2.00 17.87 12.55
C ARG A 106 2.59 16.56 12.04
N MET A 107 3.70 16.10 12.61
CA MET A 107 4.37 14.85 12.23
C MET A 107 3.47 13.64 12.48
N LYS A 108 2.73 13.62 13.60
CA LYS A 108 1.74 12.57 13.88
C LYS A 108 0.71 12.48 12.75
N TYR A 109 0.12 13.62 12.38
CA TYR A 109 -0.85 13.68 11.29
C TYR A 109 -0.25 13.28 9.93
N LEU A 110 0.97 13.75 9.60
CA LEU A 110 1.66 13.40 8.35
C LEU A 110 1.95 11.90 8.26
N ARG A 111 2.40 11.27 9.34
CA ARG A 111 2.63 9.82 9.38
C ARG A 111 1.34 9.04 9.24
N THR A 112 0.26 9.48 9.90
CA THR A 112 -1.06 8.86 9.72
C THR A 112 -1.53 8.97 8.26
N LEU A 113 -1.39 10.13 7.63
CA LEU A 113 -1.69 10.30 6.21
C LEU A 113 -0.83 9.38 5.33
N ALA A 114 0.48 9.29 5.58
CA ALA A 114 1.35 8.41 4.83
C ALA A 114 0.92 6.93 4.94
N CYS A 115 0.44 6.49 6.11
CA CYS A 115 -0.12 5.14 6.29
C CYS A 115 -1.44 4.92 5.54
N LEU A 116 -2.26 5.95 5.37
CA LEU A 116 -3.53 5.90 4.63
C LEU A 116 -3.34 5.83 3.11
N THR A 117 -2.12 6.14 2.64
CA THR A 117 -1.87 6.37 1.23
C THR A 117 -1.51 5.07 0.53
N ASP A 118 -2.43 4.61 -0.32
CA ASP A 118 -2.19 3.56 -1.30
C ASP A 118 -2.59 4.08 -2.70
N ALA A 119 -2.13 3.41 -3.76
CA ALA A 119 -2.34 3.81 -5.16
C ALA A 119 -3.83 4.04 -5.50
N GLN A 120 -4.72 3.31 -4.83
CA GLN A 120 -6.18 3.41 -4.97
C GLN A 120 -6.77 4.67 -4.32
N ASN A 121 -6.17 5.13 -3.23
CA ASN A 121 -6.71 6.21 -2.38
C ASN A 121 -6.15 7.59 -2.73
N MET A 122 -5.14 7.67 -3.60
CA MET A 122 -4.55 8.94 -4.06
C MET A 122 -5.55 9.94 -4.63
N SER A 123 -6.65 9.46 -5.21
CA SER A 123 -7.70 10.33 -5.76
C SER A 123 -8.40 11.17 -4.69
N LYS A 124 -8.50 10.68 -3.45
CA LYS A 124 -9.11 11.39 -2.32
C LYS A 124 -8.29 12.62 -1.91
N PHE A 125 -6.98 12.59 -2.17
CA PHE A 125 -6.07 13.70 -1.89
C PHE A 125 -5.98 14.71 -3.03
N ASN A 126 -6.60 14.47 -4.19
CA ASN A 126 -6.60 15.41 -5.31
C ASN A 126 -7.65 16.50 -5.12
N SER A 127 -7.49 17.31 -4.06
CA SER A 127 -8.34 18.47 -3.79
C SER A 127 -7.51 19.71 -3.52
N PRO A 128 -7.97 20.92 -3.90
CA PRO A 128 -7.26 22.17 -3.63
C PRO A 128 -6.90 22.36 -2.15
N ARG A 129 -7.78 21.87 -1.25
CA ARG A 129 -7.59 21.90 0.20
C ARG A 129 -6.41 21.03 0.63
N ALA A 130 -6.27 19.83 0.08
CA ALA A 130 -5.15 18.95 0.38
C ALA A 130 -3.81 19.55 -0.09
N TYR A 131 -3.73 20.05 -1.33
CA TYR A 131 -2.53 20.75 -1.81
C TYR A 131 -2.18 21.95 -0.93
N ALA A 132 -3.17 22.77 -0.56
CA ALA A 132 -2.96 23.91 0.34
C ALA A 132 -2.43 23.46 1.72
N ALA A 133 -2.94 22.35 2.26
CA ALA A 133 -2.49 21.80 3.52
C ALA A 133 -1.04 21.28 3.46
N PHE A 134 -0.67 20.55 2.39
CA PHE A 134 0.71 20.10 2.17
C PHE A 134 1.67 21.28 1.99
N VAL A 135 1.31 22.28 1.18
CA VAL A 135 2.12 23.49 1.02
C VAL A 135 2.26 24.25 2.34
N ARG A 136 1.19 24.32 3.14
CA ARG A 136 1.26 24.96 4.46
C ARG A 136 2.18 24.21 5.43
N SER A 137 2.12 22.88 5.44
CA SER A 137 3.03 22.04 6.19
C SER A 137 4.50 22.27 5.76
N LEU A 138 4.74 22.38 4.46
CA LEU A 138 6.06 22.72 3.91
C LEU A 138 6.56 24.10 4.36
N GLU A 139 5.69 25.11 4.47
CA GLU A 139 6.06 26.41 5.05
C GLU A 139 6.53 26.29 6.50
N HIS A 140 5.88 25.45 7.30
CA HIS A 140 6.31 25.19 8.68
C HIS A 140 7.66 24.46 8.71
N CYS A 141 7.90 23.51 7.80
CA CYS A 141 9.21 22.83 7.69
C CYS A 141 10.38 23.77 7.36
N ILE A 142 10.11 24.90 6.69
CA ILE A 142 11.11 25.96 6.51
C ILE A 142 11.39 26.68 7.83
N THR A 143 10.33 27.01 8.57
CA THR A 143 10.42 27.74 9.83
C THR A 143 11.19 26.92 10.88
N ASP A 144 10.91 25.62 10.96
CA ASP A 144 11.53 24.73 11.94
C ASP A 144 13.02 24.49 11.70
N ARG A 145 13.48 24.65 10.45
CA ARG A 145 14.89 24.52 10.07
C ARG A 145 15.63 25.85 9.98
N ALA A 146 14.98 26.97 10.29
CA ALA A 146 15.64 28.27 10.22
C ALA A 146 16.76 28.36 11.28
N PRO A 147 17.94 28.94 10.96
CA PRO A 147 18.32 29.54 9.68
C PRO A 147 18.62 28.49 8.60
N LEU A 148 18.22 28.77 7.35
CA LEU A 148 18.49 27.90 6.21
C LEU A 148 19.91 28.08 5.70
N ASP A 149 20.63 26.97 5.55
CA ASP A 149 21.92 26.94 4.88
C ASP A 149 21.78 27.30 3.40
N LYS A 150 22.80 27.98 2.87
CA LYS A 150 22.85 28.43 1.49
C LYS A 150 23.01 27.24 0.56
N LEU A 151 22.25 27.21 -0.53
CA LEU A 151 22.26 26.15 -1.54
C LEU A 151 23.23 26.49 -2.68
N ASP A 152 24.49 26.80 -2.36
CA ASP A 152 25.55 27.16 -3.31
C ASP A 152 26.47 25.99 -3.68
N ASP A 153 26.51 24.93 -2.86
CA ASP A 153 27.29 23.72 -3.11
C ASP A 153 26.46 22.63 -3.81
N LYS A 154 27.04 22.03 -4.85
CA LYS A 154 26.45 20.94 -5.63
C LYS A 154 26.30 19.65 -4.82
N ASP A 155 27.19 19.40 -3.86
CA ASP A 155 27.18 18.18 -3.06
C ASP A 155 26.35 18.33 -1.77
N PHE A 156 26.02 19.57 -1.40
CA PHE A 156 25.20 19.90 -0.24
C PHE A 156 23.69 19.73 -0.47
N ASP A 157 22.88 19.60 0.59
CA ASP A 157 21.43 19.33 0.53
C ASP A 157 21.08 17.93 -0.03
N GLU A 158 21.64 16.91 0.63
CA GLU A 158 21.26 15.52 0.37
C GLU A 158 19.80 15.28 0.78
N TYR A 159 18.95 14.94 -0.20
CA TYR A 159 17.52 14.74 0.01
C TYR A 159 17.21 13.73 1.14
N GLY A 160 18.04 12.68 1.29
CA GLY A 160 17.88 11.68 2.35
C GLY A 160 17.97 12.27 3.76
N LEU A 161 18.78 13.31 3.95
CA LEU A 161 19.01 13.99 5.22
C LEU A 161 17.98 15.10 5.53
N ARG A 162 17.12 15.45 4.57
CA ARG A 162 16.05 16.42 4.81
C ARG A 162 15.06 15.94 5.86
N ASP A 163 14.37 16.90 6.47
CA ASP A 163 13.34 16.66 7.49
C ASP A 163 12.29 15.66 6.98
N MET A 164 11.87 14.75 7.86
CA MET A 164 10.92 13.70 7.50
C MET A 164 9.54 14.28 7.12
N GLY A 165 9.10 15.35 7.79
CA GLY A 165 7.83 16.01 7.50
C GLY A 165 7.83 16.61 6.11
N GLU A 166 8.93 17.28 5.75
CA GLU A 166 9.14 17.78 4.39
C GLU A 166 9.15 16.65 3.35
N LYS A 167 9.90 15.56 3.61
CA LYS A 167 9.97 14.41 2.69
C LYS A 167 8.60 13.79 2.43
N ILE A 168 7.76 13.66 3.47
CA ILE A 168 6.39 13.14 3.34
C ILE A 168 5.54 14.10 2.49
N CYS A 169 5.58 15.41 2.75
CA CYS A 169 4.85 16.38 1.94
C CYS A 169 5.28 16.36 0.46
N LEU A 170 6.59 16.29 0.19
CA LEU A 170 7.13 16.22 -1.17
C LEU A 170 6.77 14.89 -1.85
N MET A 171 6.72 13.78 -1.12
CA MET A 171 6.21 12.51 -1.63
C MET A 171 4.77 12.65 -2.13
N PHE A 172 3.87 13.20 -1.30
CA PHE A 172 2.46 13.41 -1.68
C PHE A 172 2.33 14.30 -2.90
N ILE A 173 3.01 15.45 -2.89
CA ILE A 173 2.97 16.41 -3.98
C ILE A 173 3.49 15.78 -5.27
N ALA A 174 4.63 15.08 -5.24
CA ALA A 174 5.18 14.41 -6.42
C ALA A 174 4.21 13.38 -7.01
N GLN A 175 3.63 12.52 -6.16
CA GLN A 175 2.66 11.49 -6.60
C GLN A 175 1.38 12.11 -7.17
N LEU A 176 0.87 13.15 -6.52
CA LEU A 176 -0.30 13.89 -6.98
C LEU A 176 -0.02 14.58 -8.32
N MET A 177 1.11 15.27 -8.46
CA MET A 177 1.50 15.93 -9.71
C MET A 177 1.75 14.94 -10.84
N GLN A 178 2.29 13.75 -10.53
CA GLN A 178 2.49 12.70 -11.51
C GLN A 178 1.17 12.18 -12.08
N LYS A 179 0.13 12.08 -11.26
CA LYS A 179 -1.17 11.51 -11.66
C LYS A 179 -2.16 12.56 -12.18
N TYR A 180 -2.15 13.77 -11.64
CA TYR A 180 -3.19 14.79 -11.87
C TYR A 180 -2.68 16.10 -12.46
N GLY A 181 -1.36 16.27 -12.59
CA GLY A 181 -0.74 17.49 -13.12
C GLY A 181 -0.31 18.49 -12.04
N PRO A 182 0.55 19.47 -12.41
CA PRO A 182 1.15 20.42 -11.48
C PRO A 182 0.24 21.60 -11.09
N GLU A 183 -0.90 21.79 -11.76
CA GLU A 183 -1.69 23.02 -11.71
C GLU A 183 -2.19 23.34 -10.29
N GLN A 184 -2.75 22.35 -9.60
CA GLN A 184 -3.30 22.56 -8.25
C GLN A 184 -2.20 22.82 -7.22
N ALA A 185 -1.03 22.19 -7.36
CA ALA A 185 0.12 22.44 -6.49
C ALA A 185 0.66 23.87 -6.68
N ILE A 186 0.71 24.34 -7.93
CA ILE A 186 1.12 25.72 -8.25
C ILE A 186 0.09 26.71 -7.70
N GLN A 187 -1.22 26.47 -7.90
CA GLN A 187 -2.29 27.33 -7.37
C GLN A 187 -2.31 27.40 -5.84
N ALA A 188 -1.94 26.31 -5.15
CA ALA A 188 -1.78 26.30 -3.69
C ALA A 188 -0.61 27.18 -3.20
N GLY A 189 0.28 27.57 -4.12
CA GLY A 189 1.44 28.43 -3.88
C GLY A 189 2.71 27.67 -3.58
N LEU A 190 2.87 26.44 -4.07
CA LEU A 190 4.08 25.62 -3.83
C LEU A 190 5.37 26.39 -4.19
N VAL A 191 5.34 27.14 -5.30
CA VAL A 191 6.49 27.92 -5.77
C VAL A 191 6.76 29.08 -4.82
N GLU A 192 5.78 29.95 -4.57
CA GLU A 192 5.98 31.20 -3.83
C GLU A 192 6.15 30.98 -2.33
N LYS A 193 5.47 29.98 -1.77
CA LYS A 193 5.43 29.76 -0.32
C LYS A 193 6.53 28.85 0.18
N TRP A 194 7.03 27.93 -0.65
CA TRP A 194 8.06 26.98 -0.23
C TRP A 194 9.32 27.05 -1.11
N LEU A 195 9.21 26.87 -2.42
CA LEU A 195 10.39 26.76 -3.28
C LEU A 195 11.20 28.06 -3.30
N ALA A 196 10.54 29.20 -3.50
CA ALA A 196 11.18 30.51 -3.57
C ALA A 196 11.78 30.99 -2.23
N LYS A 197 11.35 30.38 -1.11
CA LYS A 197 11.82 30.69 0.24
C LYS A 197 13.04 29.88 0.66
N GLN A 198 13.48 28.90 -0.13
CA GLN A 198 14.78 28.26 0.13
C GLN A 198 15.91 29.28 -0.05
N ASN A 199 17.04 29.05 0.61
CA ASN A 199 18.18 29.96 0.56
C ASN A 199 19.01 29.73 -0.73
N TRP A 200 18.48 30.22 -1.84
CA TRP A 200 19.15 30.16 -3.15
C TRP A 200 20.30 31.17 -3.28
N GLY A 201 20.45 32.11 -2.36
CA GLY A 201 21.46 33.16 -2.40
C GLY A 201 20.89 34.57 -2.19
N ASP A 202 21.79 35.54 -2.09
CA ASP A 202 21.49 36.90 -1.62
C ASP A 202 21.15 37.83 -2.80
N THR A 203 21.71 37.56 -3.97
CA THR A 203 21.51 38.36 -5.20
C THR A 203 20.66 37.63 -6.21
N SER A 204 19.98 38.36 -7.10
CA SER A 204 19.13 37.76 -8.15
C SER A 204 19.89 36.81 -9.07
N ASP A 205 21.13 37.16 -9.42
CA ASP A 205 21.96 36.36 -10.32
C ASP A 205 22.45 35.09 -9.63
N GLU A 206 22.86 35.20 -8.36
CA GLU A 206 23.26 34.05 -7.55
C GLU A 206 22.10 33.08 -7.33
N ARG A 207 20.90 33.60 -7.01
CA ARG A 207 19.69 32.77 -6.87
C ARG A 207 19.40 31.97 -8.12
N THR A 208 19.50 32.62 -9.28
CA THR A 208 19.26 31.98 -10.58
C THR A 208 20.34 30.93 -10.87
N HIS A 209 21.61 31.26 -10.65
CA HIS A 209 22.74 30.36 -10.85
C HIS A 209 22.64 29.11 -9.97
N ASN A 210 22.46 29.28 -8.66
CA ASN A 210 22.36 28.20 -7.69
C ASN A 210 21.12 27.32 -7.93
N PHE A 211 19.99 27.94 -8.31
CA PHE A 211 18.81 27.20 -8.71
C PHE A 211 19.09 26.30 -9.91
N PHE A 212 19.75 26.80 -10.97
CA PHE A 212 20.14 25.97 -12.12
C PHE A 212 21.16 24.90 -11.76
N GLN A 213 22.15 25.21 -10.90
CA GLN A 213 23.11 24.22 -10.41
C GLN A 213 22.41 23.08 -9.66
N TYR A 214 21.39 23.39 -8.87
CA TYR A 214 20.62 22.42 -8.11
C TYR A 214 19.85 21.44 -9.02
N LEU A 215 19.42 21.86 -10.21
CA LEU A 215 18.70 21.00 -11.17
C LEU A 215 19.55 19.85 -11.72
N TYR A 216 20.88 19.87 -11.57
CA TYR A 216 21.73 18.74 -11.94
C TYR A 216 21.66 17.56 -10.95
N LYS A 217 20.95 17.70 -9.84
CA LYS A 217 20.76 16.63 -8.85
C LYS A 217 19.64 15.68 -9.29
N THR A 218 19.75 14.42 -8.88
CA THR A 218 18.70 13.42 -9.07
C THR A 218 17.94 13.22 -7.76
N ASN A 219 16.89 14.01 -7.55
CA ASN A 219 16.04 13.89 -6.37
C ASN A 219 14.59 14.35 -6.65
N ARG A 220 13.70 14.04 -5.71
CA ARG A 220 12.26 14.34 -5.83
C ARG A 220 11.93 15.82 -5.98
N ILE A 221 12.78 16.71 -5.47
CA ILE A 221 12.60 18.16 -5.62
C ILE A 221 12.83 18.55 -7.06
N VAL A 222 13.87 18.02 -7.70
CA VAL A 222 14.15 18.23 -9.12
C VAL A 222 13.02 17.68 -9.98
N ASP A 223 12.50 16.48 -9.68
CA ASP A 223 11.33 15.92 -10.38
C ASP A 223 10.10 16.85 -10.32
N ILE A 224 9.83 17.42 -9.14
CA ILE A 224 8.75 18.37 -8.93
C ILE A 224 9.01 19.64 -9.76
N ILE A 225 10.24 20.17 -9.74
CA ILE A 225 10.60 21.37 -10.50
C ILE A 225 10.45 21.15 -12.00
N HIS A 226 10.93 20.03 -12.55
CA HIS A 226 10.77 19.68 -13.95
C HIS A 226 9.29 19.65 -14.36
N ARG A 227 8.42 19.06 -13.53
CA ARG A 227 6.96 19.07 -13.78
C ARG A 227 6.36 20.48 -13.74
N ILE A 228 6.84 21.35 -12.85
CA ILE A 228 6.41 22.76 -12.81
C ILE A 228 6.86 23.49 -14.08
N GLN A 229 8.10 23.25 -14.55
CA GLN A 229 8.65 23.86 -15.76
C GLN A 229 7.92 23.41 -17.03
N LEU A 230 7.36 22.21 -17.08
CA LEU A 230 6.55 21.74 -18.22
C LEU A 230 5.20 22.46 -18.33
N CYS A 231 4.74 23.13 -17.27
CA CYS A 231 3.47 23.84 -17.24
C CYS A 231 3.66 25.36 -17.46
N PRO A 232 2.92 26.01 -18.38
CA PRO A 232 3.03 27.46 -18.60
C PRO A 232 2.73 28.31 -17.36
N ILE A 233 1.80 27.85 -16.51
CA ILE A 233 1.48 28.54 -15.24
C ILE A 233 2.67 28.42 -14.27
N GLY A 234 3.33 27.26 -14.25
CA GLY A 234 4.50 27.01 -13.43
C GLY A 234 5.70 27.83 -13.85
N GLN A 235 5.98 27.95 -15.14
CA GLN A 235 7.03 28.84 -15.65
C GLN A 235 6.81 30.30 -15.24
N ARG A 236 5.58 30.81 -15.36
CA ARG A 236 5.24 32.16 -14.89
C ARG A 236 5.44 32.32 -13.39
N ALA A 237 5.07 31.31 -12.60
CA ALA A 237 5.29 31.32 -11.16
C ALA A 237 6.78 31.34 -10.80
N LEU A 238 7.60 30.52 -11.45
CA LEU A 238 9.06 30.50 -11.27
C LEU A 238 9.72 31.82 -11.67
N ALA A 239 9.30 32.41 -12.79
CA ALA A 239 9.80 33.70 -13.25
C ALA A 239 9.38 34.85 -12.32
N LYS A 240 8.14 34.83 -11.83
CA LYS A 240 7.64 35.79 -10.83
C LYS A 240 8.37 35.66 -9.50
N ALA A 241 8.76 34.45 -9.12
CA ALA A 241 9.55 34.17 -7.92
C ALA A 241 11.04 34.53 -8.06
N GLY A 242 11.51 34.90 -9.25
CA GLY A 242 12.91 35.23 -9.51
C GLY A 242 13.85 34.03 -9.50
N LEU A 243 13.32 32.82 -9.74
CA LEU A 243 14.13 31.59 -9.82
C LEU A 243 14.62 31.32 -11.25
N ILE A 244 13.87 31.79 -12.26
CA ILE A 244 14.26 31.69 -13.67
C ILE A 244 14.15 33.07 -14.36
N PRO A 245 14.96 33.33 -15.40
CA PRO A 245 14.83 34.53 -16.22
C PRO A 245 13.48 34.58 -16.94
N LYS A 246 12.93 35.79 -17.11
CA LYS A 246 11.66 36.00 -17.84
C LYS A 246 11.76 35.58 -19.31
N SER A 247 12.91 35.79 -19.94
CA SER A 247 13.19 35.35 -21.32
C SER A 247 13.10 33.83 -21.47
N LEU A 248 13.59 33.09 -20.48
CA LEU A 248 13.55 31.63 -20.51
C LEU A 248 12.11 31.11 -20.40
N ALA A 249 11.26 31.77 -19.62
CA ALA A 249 9.85 31.44 -19.50
C ALA A 249 9.04 31.65 -20.81
N GLU A 250 9.61 32.33 -21.80
CA GLU A 250 8.99 32.54 -23.12
C GLU A 250 9.47 31.50 -24.17
N ASP A 251 10.67 30.94 -24.01
CA ASP A 251 11.36 30.09 -25.03
C ASP A 251 11.55 28.59 -24.63
N PHE A 252 10.93 28.12 -23.54
CA PHE A 252 11.24 26.84 -22.89
C PHE A 252 10.96 25.54 -23.69
N GLN A 253 10.49 25.59 -24.95
CA GLN A 253 10.21 24.37 -25.73
C GLN A 253 11.47 23.57 -26.13
N VAL A 254 12.67 24.16 -26.06
CA VAL A 254 13.91 23.58 -26.62
C VAL A 254 14.82 22.94 -25.57
N TYR A 255 14.76 23.35 -24.30
CA TYR A 255 15.69 22.84 -23.26
C TYR A 255 15.26 21.49 -22.67
N THR A 256 13.95 21.23 -22.60
CA THR A 256 13.36 20.04 -21.99
C THR A 256 13.44 18.78 -22.87
N THR A 257 13.47 18.93 -24.19
CA THR A 257 13.55 17.78 -25.12
C THR A 257 14.88 17.03 -25.00
N VAL A 258 15.97 17.72 -24.68
CA VAL A 258 17.31 17.11 -24.55
C VAL A 258 17.47 16.32 -23.23
N HIS A 259 16.81 16.74 -22.14
CA HIS A 259 16.90 16.05 -20.85
C HIS A 259 15.91 14.88 -20.72
N VAL A 260 14.69 15.00 -21.27
CA VAL A 260 13.66 13.95 -21.18
C VAL A 260 14.07 12.67 -21.94
N GLU A 261 14.82 12.76 -23.04
CA GLU A 261 15.33 11.57 -23.74
C GLU A 261 16.42 10.81 -22.96
N THR A 262 17.10 11.47 -22.03
CA THR A 262 18.21 10.86 -21.27
C THR A 262 17.73 10.17 -19.98
N GLU A 263 16.61 10.61 -19.39
CA GLU A 263 16.09 10.10 -18.10
C GLU A 263 15.24 8.81 -18.20
N ILE A 264 14.90 8.31 -19.39
CA ILE A 264 14.12 7.06 -19.55
C ILE A 264 14.99 5.80 -19.27
N ILE A 265 16.30 5.97 -19.07
CA ILE A 265 17.26 4.88 -18.88
C ILE A 265 18.06 5.11 -17.58
N ASP A 266 17.44 4.94 -16.40
CA ASP A 266 18.10 4.50 -15.14
C ASP A 266 17.21 4.67 -13.89
N ASN A 267 15.99 4.14 -13.91
CA ASN A 267 15.10 4.18 -12.73
C ASN A 267 15.35 3.05 -11.70
N ASP A 268 16.54 2.45 -11.66
CA ASP A 268 16.82 1.26 -10.82
C ASP A 268 17.66 1.54 -9.56
N ARG A 269 17.84 2.81 -9.19
CA ARG A 269 18.52 3.20 -7.94
C ARG A 269 17.76 4.29 -7.19
N ALA A 270 16.64 3.92 -6.59
CA ALA A 270 16.02 4.72 -5.54
C ALA A 270 15.59 3.83 -4.37
N GLU A 271 15.82 4.35 -3.17
CA GLU A 271 15.39 3.86 -1.86
C GLU A 271 14.03 3.15 -1.85
N PRO A 272 13.76 2.25 -0.88
CA PRO A 272 12.54 1.42 -0.88
C PRO A 272 11.29 2.29 -0.76
N THR A 273 10.72 2.66 -1.90
CA THR A 273 9.31 2.93 -2.08
C THR A 273 8.56 1.70 -1.52
N PRO A 274 7.46 1.86 -0.76
CA PRO A 274 6.58 0.74 -0.47
C PRO A 274 6.27 0.08 -1.81
N ARG A 275 6.62 -1.20 -1.95
CA ARG A 275 6.68 -1.89 -3.25
C ARG A 275 5.40 -1.60 -4.02
N HIS A 276 5.53 -0.80 -5.07
CA HIS A 276 4.51 -0.59 -6.07
C HIS A 276 4.39 -1.88 -6.87
N ARG A 277 3.68 -2.84 -6.31
CA ARG A 277 3.33 -4.07 -7.00
C ARG A 277 1.99 -3.78 -7.64
N GLU A 278 2.02 -3.14 -8.81
CA GLU A 278 0.91 -3.19 -9.77
C GLU A 278 0.69 -4.67 -10.14
N GLN A 279 -0.04 -5.38 -9.29
CA GLN A 279 -0.51 -6.71 -9.61
C GLN A 279 -1.79 -6.52 -10.39
N SER A 280 -1.72 -6.79 -11.69
CA SER A 280 -2.93 -6.96 -12.50
C SER A 280 -3.87 -7.94 -11.78
N PRO A 281 -5.19 -7.71 -11.80
CA PRO A 281 -6.17 -8.64 -11.22
C PRO A 281 -6.03 -10.06 -11.81
N GLU A 282 -5.49 -10.21 -13.03
CA GLU A 282 -5.15 -11.51 -13.61
C GLU A 282 -3.92 -12.16 -12.96
N GLU A 283 -2.92 -11.39 -12.55
CA GLU A 283 -1.72 -11.91 -11.89
C GLU A 283 -2.01 -12.33 -10.44
N GLN A 284 -2.90 -11.62 -9.74
CA GLN A 284 -3.44 -12.05 -8.45
C GLN A 284 -4.23 -13.36 -8.60
N ARG A 285 -5.08 -13.48 -9.63
CA ARG A 285 -5.82 -14.73 -9.92
C ARG A 285 -4.86 -15.90 -10.20
N LEU A 286 -3.79 -15.68 -10.95
CA LEU A 286 -2.74 -16.69 -11.20
C LEU A 286 -2.05 -17.14 -9.91
N ARG A 287 -1.67 -16.20 -9.04
CA ARG A 287 -1.00 -16.51 -7.77
C ARG A 287 -1.93 -17.21 -6.76
N HIS A 288 -3.21 -16.86 -6.73
CA HIS A 288 -4.22 -17.58 -5.96
C HIS A 288 -4.37 -19.02 -6.48
N ARG A 289 -4.39 -19.22 -7.80
CA ARG A 289 -4.42 -20.55 -8.42
C ARG A 289 -3.20 -21.42 -8.10
N HIS A 290 -2.05 -20.80 -7.84
CA HIS A 290 -0.77 -21.46 -7.56
C HIS A 290 -0.49 -21.71 -6.07
N ARG A 291 -1.34 -21.26 -5.14
CA ARG A 291 -1.09 -21.37 -3.68
C ARG A 291 -2.27 -21.97 -2.91
N GLU A 292 -2.97 -22.93 -3.50
CA GLU A 292 -3.99 -23.71 -2.80
C GLU A 292 -3.37 -25.03 -2.31
N ALA A 293 -2.90 -25.02 -1.06
CA ALA A 293 -2.67 -26.25 -0.30
C ALA A 293 -3.96 -26.55 0.46
N MET A 294 -4.52 -27.75 0.28
CA MET A 294 -5.74 -28.16 0.96
C MET A 294 -5.34 -28.93 2.23
N VAL A 295 -5.74 -28.42 3.40
CA VAL A 295 -5.45 -29.08 4.67
C VAL A 295 -6.65 -29.92 5.11
N LEU A 296 -6.50 -31.24 5.15
CA LEU A 296 -7.53 -32.19 5.55
C LEU A 296 -7.12 -32.88 6.85
N ASN A 297 -7.65 -32.40 7.97
CA ASN A 297 -7.51 -33.03 9.29
C ASN A 297 -8.89 -33.55 9.74
N ASP A 298 -8.94 -34.82 10.14
CA ASP A 298 -10.14 -35.49 10.65
C ASP A 298 -10.50 -35.08 12.10
N GLY A 299 -9.69 -34.22 12.71
CA GLY A 299 -9.90 -33.67 14.05
C GLY A 299 -9.49 -34.61 15.19
N THR A 300 -8.95 -35.79 14.88
CA THR A 300 -8.54 -36.78 15.90
C THR A 300 -7.11 -36.60 16.40
N ARG A 301 -6.32 -35.73 15.74
CA ARG A 301 -4.93 -35.43 16.10
C ARG A 301 -4.52 -33.98 15.77
N PRO A 302 -3.45 -33.45 16.42
CA PRO A 302 -2.86 -32.16 16.06
C PRO A 302 -2.35 -32.16 14.61
N PHE A 303 -2.41 -31.00 13.95
CA PHE A 303 -2.03 -30.84 12.53
C PHE A 303 -0.62 -31.36 12.24
N GLY A 304 -0.53 -32.34 11.34
CA GLY A 304 0.72 -32.87 10.84
C GLY A 304 0.95 -32.51 9.37
N ARG A 305 2.19 -32.65 8.90
CA ARG A 305 2.54 -32.43 7.48
C ARG A 305 1.76 -33.37 6.53
N SER A 306 1.32 -34.52 7.02
CA SER A 306 0.46 -35.47 6.31
C SER A 306 -0.94 -34.95 5.98
N ASP A 307 -1.38 -33.92 6.69
CA ASP A 307 -2.73 -33.36 6.54
C ASP A 307 -2.74 -32.28 5.45
N ILE A 308 -1.59 -31.98 4.82
CA ILE A 308 -1.42 -30.95 3.79
C ILE A 308 -1.36 -31.62 2.42
N ILE A 309 -2.36 -31.37 1.58
CA ILE A 309 -2.45 -31.84 0.21
C ILE A 309 -2.06 -30.69 -0.71
N GLU A 310 -0.88 -30.78 -1.32
CA GLU A 310 -0.39 -29.85 -2.33
C GLU A 310 -0.66 -30.45 -3.72
N ARG A 311 -1.05 -29.62 -4.70
CA ARG A 311 -1.16 -30.08 -6.10
C ARG A 311 0.24 -30.36 -6.65
N GLU A 312 0.50 -31.58 -7.10
CA GLU A 312 1.74 -31.93 -7.81
C GLU A 312 1.87 -31.12 -9.11
N HIS A 313 3.08 -30.61 -9.36
CA HIS A 313 3.44 -29.85 -10.55
C HIS A 313 3.64 -30.79 -11.75
N ASP A 314 2.59 -31.05 -12.52
CA ASP A 314 2.79 -31.44 -13.92
C ASP A 314 3.33 -30.23 -14.68
N SER A 315 4.64 -30.26 -14.95
CA SER A 315 5.27 -29.37 -15.92
C SER A 315 4.91 -29.89 -17.32
N PRO A 316 4.24 -29.12 -18.19
CA PRO A 316 4.14 -29.49 -19.59
C PRO A 316 5.51 -29.33 -20.28
N PRO A 317 5.79 -30.12 -21.34
CA PRO A 317 7.09 -30.15 -22.02
C PRO A 317 7.49 -28.83 -22.70
#